data_AF-A0A453HH00-F1
#
_entry.id   AF-A0A453HH00-F1
#
_cell.length_a   1.000
_cell.length_b   1.000
_cell.length_c   1.000
_cell.angle_alpha   90.00
_cell.angle_beta   90.00
_cell.angle_gamma   90.00
#
_symmetry.space_group_name_H-M   'P 1'
#
loop_
_entity.id
_entity.type
_entity.pdbx_description
1 polymer ?
#
loop_
_entity_poly.entity_id
_entity_poly.type
_entity_poly.pdbx_seq_one_letter_code
_entity_poly.pdbx_strand_id
1 'polypeptide(L)'
;HDEIDVSHPDFFSDAKLNGYIPPNKEDCGQPGFTLAERQRFGNILSQGKLVDAYRYLHKEKDMECGFSWSGNPVGKYRGKRMRIDYFVVSEGLKDRIVSCEMHGHGIELEG
;
A
#
# COMPACT_ATOMS: atom_id res chain seq x y z
N HIS A 1 -7.69 -0.27 -2.07
CA HIS A 1 -6.23 -0.35 -1.93
C HIS A 1 -5.69 -0.54 -3.31
N ASP A 2 -4.92 0.44 -3.74
CA ASP A 2 -4.85 0.81 -5.14
C ASP A 2 -3.41 0.61 -5.65
N GLU A 3 -3.24 0.55 -6.96
CA GLU A 3 -1.91 0.32 -7.57
C GLU A 3 -0.90 1.42 -7.22
N ILE A 4 -1.39 2.59 -6.84
CA ILE A 4 -0.58 3.72 -6.36
C ILE A 4 0.08 3.45 -5.00
N ASP A 5 -0.40 2.48 -4.24
CA ASP A 5 0.13 2.17 -2.90
C ASP A 5 1.32 1.20 -2.93
N VAL A 6 1.73 0.76 -4.11
CA VAL A 6 2.93 -0.04 -4.30
C VAL A 6 3.79 0.50 -5.41
N SER A 7 5.12 0.45 -5.23
CA SER A 7 6.07 0.90 -6.26
C SER A 7 6.04 0.05 -7.53
N HIS A 8 5.83 -1.26 -7.41
CA HIS A 8 5.93 -2.24 -8.50
C HIS A 8 4.72 -3.21 -8.46
N PRO A 9 3.56 -2.80 -9.01
CA PRO A 9 2.32 -3.57 -8.88
C PRO A 9 2.41 -4.98 -9.48
N ASP A 10 3.03 -5.13 -10.65
CA ASP A 10 3.19 -6.44 -11.31
C ASP A 10 4.02 -7.39 -10.43
N PHE A 11 5.15 -6.91 -9.90
CA PHE A 11 6.01 -7.71 -9.01
C PHE A 11 5.25 -8.21 -7.78
N PHE A 12 4.48 -7.35 -7.12
CA PHE A 12 3.74 -7.75 -5.92
C PHE A 12 2.53 -8.63 -6.24
N SER A 13 1.90 -8.47 -7.40
CA SER A 13 0.79 -9.33 -7.83
C SER A 13 1.28 -10.73 -8.20
N ASP A 14 2.46 -10.83 -8.79
CA ASP A 14 3.04 -12.10 -9.25
C ASP A 14 3.92 -12.80 -8.20
N ALA A 15 4.26 -12.11 -7.11
CA ALA A 15 5.06 -12.68 -6.03
C ALA A 15 4.37 -13.90 -5.42
N LYS A 16 4.96 -15.08 -5.61
CA LYS A 16 4.47 -16.35 -5.05
C LYS A 16 5.57 -17.05 -4.29
N LEU A 17 5.20 -17.70 -3.20
CA LEU A 17 6.10 -18.60 -2.48
C LEU A 17 6.17 -19.93 -3.24
N ASN A 18 7.38 -20.40 -3.56
CA ASN A 18 7.57 -21.64 -4.30
C ASN A 18 6.91 -22.82 -3.56
N GLY A 19 6.04 -23.55 -4.27
CA GLY A 19 5.31 -24.70 -3.74
C GLY A 19 4.09 -24.36 -2.88
N TYR A 20 3.78 -23.08 -2.67
CA TYR A 20 2.57 -22.66 -1.99
C TYR A 20 1.45 -22.35 -2.99
N ILE A 21 0.29 -22.97 -2.77
CA ILE A 21 -0.95 -22.67 -3.49
C ILE A 21 -1.95 -22.22 -2.43
N PRO A 22 -2.40 -20.96 -2.46
CA PRO A 22 -3.39 -20.50 -1.51
C PRO A 22 -4.73 -21.22 -1.74
N PRO A 23 -5.55 -21.42 -0.68
CA PRO A 23 -6.87 -22.04 -0.81
C PRO A 23 -7.79 -21.29 -1.78
N ASN A 24 -7.69 -19.95 -1.81
CA ASN A 24 -8.45 -19.11 -2.73
C ASN A 24 -7.51 -18.47 -3.75
N LYS A 25 -7.98 -18.34 -4.99
CA LYS A 25 -7.18 -17.79 -6.10
C LYS A 25 -6.85 -16.31 -5.86
N GLU A 26 -7.74 -15.58 -5.21
CA GLU A 26 -7.66 -14.14 -4.94
C GLU A 26 -6.64 -13.80 -3.85
N ASP A 27 -6.21 -14.80 -3.06
CA ASP A 27 -5.14 -14.69 -2.06
C ASP A 27 -3.75 -14.98 -2.68
N CYS A 28 -3.66 -15.20 -4.00
CA CYS A 28 -2.37 -15.26 -4.71
C CYS A 28 -1.71 -13.87 -4.75
N GLY A 29 -0.39 -13.84 -4.54
CA GLY A 29 0.42 -12.63 -4.61
C GLY A 29 1.18 -12.37 -3.29
N GLN A 30 1.80 -11.20 -3.20
CA GLN A 30 2.46 -10.74 -1.98
C GLN A 30 1.40 -10.39 -0.92
N PRO A 31 1.51 -10.94 0.32
CA PRO A 31 0.72 -10.47 1.45
C PRO A 31 0.87 -8.96 1.64
N GLY A 32 -0.27 -8.28 1.84
CA GLY A 32 -0.37 -6.82 1.81
C GLY A 32 -0.78 -6.23 0.46
N PHE A 33 -0.78 -7.03 -0.63
CA PHE A 33 -1.21 -6.57 -1.96
C PHE A 33 -2.04 -7.61 -2.74
N THR A 34 -2.52 -8.67 -2.10
CA THR A 34 -3.38 -9.65 -2.78
C THR A 34 -4.71 -9.01 -3.21
N LEU A 35 -5.37 -9.59 -4.22
CA LEU A 35 -6.66 -9.10 -4.69
C LEU A 35 -7.71 -9.10 -3.56
N ALA A 36 -7.73 -10.17 -2.76
CA ALA A 36 -8.70 -10.32 -1.69
C ALA A 36 -8.48 -9.30 -0.56
N GLU A 37 -7.23 -9.03 -0.16
CA GLU A 37 -6.92 -7.98 0.82
C GLU A 37 -7.36 -6.60 0.33
N ARG A 38 -7.06 -6.29 -0.95
CA ARG A 38 -7.42 -5.00 -1.57
C ARG A 38 -8.93 -4.78 -1.61
N GLN A 39 -9.69 -5.82 -1.97
CA GLN A 39 -11.15 -5.79 -1.98
C GLN A 39 -11.71 -5.63 -0.56
N ARG A 40 -11.22 -6.41 0.41
CA ARG A 40 -11.67 -6.31 1.80
C ARG A 40 -11.41 -4.93 2.38
N PHE A 41 -10.23 -4.35 2.16
CA PHE A 41 -9.92 -2.99 2.61
C PHE A 41 -10.83 -1.95 1.95
N GLY A 42 -11.06 -2.05 0.64
CA GLY A 42 -12.01 -1.19 -0.07
C GLY A 42 -13.44 -1.29 0.48
N ASN A 43 -13.88 -2.50 0.85
CA ASN A 43 -15.19 -2.72 1.46
C ASN A 43 -15.29 -2.11 2.85
N ILE A 44 -14.25 -2.23 3.68
CA ILE A 44 -14.20 -1.59 5.00
C ILE A 44 -14.36 -0.07 4.86
N LEU A 45 -13.63 0.55 3.91
CA LEU A 45 -13.72 1.99 3.68
C LEU A 45 -15.11 2.42 3.20
N SER A 46 -15.66 1.72 2.20
CA SER A 46 -16.95 2.09 1.61
C SER A 46 -18.11 1.88 2.57
N GLN A 47 -18.18 0.72 3.24
CA GLN A 47 -19.27 0.39 4.16
C GLN A 47 -19.19 1.20 5.46
N GLY A 48 -17.98 1.47 5.94
CA GLY A 48 -17.74 2.26 7.14
C GLY A 48 -17.88 3.77 6.94
N LYS A 49 -18.08 4.24 5.70
CA LYS A 49 -17.99 5.67 5.32
C LYS A 49 -16.69 6.28 5.85
N LEU A 50 -15.59 5.61 5.54
CA LEU A 50 -14.25 5.98 5.94
C LEU A 50 -13.44 6.45 4.73
N VAL A 51 -12.47 7.31 5.00
CA VAL A 51 -11.58 7.91 4.01
C VAL A 51 -10.15 7.66 4.45
N ASP A 52 -9.31 7.24 3.51
CA ASP A 52 -7.86 7.24 3.66
C ASP A 52 -7.35 8.69 3.62
N ALA A 53 -6.89 9.21 4.76
CA ALA A 53 -6.49 10.60 4.90
C ALA A 53 -5.32 10.97 3.99
N TYR A 54 -4.36 10.05 3.78
CA TYR A 54 -3.22 10.29 2.91
C TYR A 54 -3.67 10.45 1.47
N ARG A 55 -4.50 9.54 0.95
CA ARG A 55 -5.05 9.64 -0.42
C ARG A 55 -6.11 10.72 -0.58
N TYR A 56 -6.70 11.19 0.52
CA TYR A 56 -7.54 12.38 0.48
C TYR A 56 -6.74 13.62 0.10
N LEU A 57 -5.56 13.81 0.71
CA LEU A 57 -4.69 14.96 0.48
C LEU A 57 -3.74 14.79 -0.72
N HIS A 58 -3.27 13.57 -0.98
CA HIS A 58 -2.23 13.27 -1.97
C HIS A 58 -2.77 12.35 -3.08
N LYS A 59 -3.34 12.96 -4.11
CA LYS A 59 -3.99 12.24 -5.23
C LYS A 59 -3.01 11.53 -6.16
N GLU A 60 -1.81 12.08 -6.28
CA GLU A 60 -0.78 11.53 -7.13
C GLU A 60 0.12 10.55 -6.37
N LYS A 61 0.82 9.73 -7.14
CA LYS A 61 1.76 8.77 -6.59
C LYS A 61 3.11 9.46 -6.37
N ASP A 62 3.42 9.75 -5.11
CA ASP A 62 4.76 10.16 -4.70
C ASP A 62 5.69 8.93 -4.68
N MET A 63 6.61 8.86 -5.64
CA MET A 63 7.57 7.75 -5.75
C MET A 63 8.75 7.88 -4.78
N GLU A 64 8.95 9.05 -4.18
CA GLU A 64 10.04 9.33 -3.27
C GLU A 64 9.67 8.99 -1.82
N CYS A 65 8.59 9.60 -1.30
CA CYS A 65 8.18 9.51 0.10
C CYS A 65 6.85 8.78 0.33
N GLY A 66 6.10 8.45 -0.72
CA GLY A 66 4.73 7.92 -0.62
C GLY A 66 4.58 6.47 -0.14
N PHE A 67 5.60 5.89 0.50
CA PHE A 67 5.61 4.48 0.95
C PHE A 67 6.11 4.35 2.39
N SER A 68 5.40 3.56 3.20
CA SER A 68 5.65 3.43 4.64
C SER A 68 6.54 2.24 4.96
N TRP A 69 6.62 1.30 4.02
CA TRP A 69 7.47 0.12 4.09
C TRP A 69 8.37 0.03 2.85
N SER A 70 9.63 -0.34 3.08
CA SER A 70 10.61 -0.63 2.05
C SER A 70 11.19 -2.03 2.23
N GLY A 71 11.35 -2.74 1.12
CA GLY A 71 12.06 -4.01 1.07
C GLY A 71 13.52 -3.86 1.48
N ASN A 72 14.15 -5.00 1.77
CA ASN A 72 15.57 -5.03 2.11
C ASN A 72 16.40 -4.41 0.95
N PRO A 73 17.42 -3.59 1.24
CA PRO A 73 18.27 -2.96 0.22
C PRO A 73 19.09 -3.96 -0.61
N VAL A 74 19.06 -5.24 -0.24
CA VAL A 74 19.69 -6.35 -0.96
C VAL A 74 18.64 -7.42 -1.27
N GLY A 75 18.79 -8.05 -2.44
CA GLY A 75 17.97 -9.18 -2.87
C GLY A 75 16.71 -8.77 -3.62
N LYS A 76 15.75 -9.70 -3.72
CA LYS A 76 14.60 -9.60 -4.64
C LYS A 76 13.63 -8.43 -4.35
N TYR A 77 13.65 -7.88 -3.13
CA TYR A 77 12.79 -6.76 -2.72
C TYR A 77 13.51 -5.40 -2.75
N ARG A 78 14.76 -5.34 -3.21
CA ARG A 78 15.44 -4.05 -3.46
C ARG A 78 14.61 -3.24 -4.46
N GLY A 79 14.34 -1.99 -4.13
CA GLY A 79 13.55 -1.04 -4.89
C GLY A 79 12.06 -1.15 -4.62
N LYS A 80 11.61 -2.18 -3.88
CA LYS A 80 10.20 -2.53 -3.75
C LYS A 80 9.65 -1.97 -2.46
N ARG A 81 8.71 -1.05 -2.60
CA ARG A 81 8.06 -0.31 -1.52
C ARG A 81 6.55 -0.47 -1.55
N MET A 82 5.93 -0.40 -0.36
CA MET A 82 4.49 -0.46 -0.13
C MET A 82 4.07 0.64 0.85
N ARG A 83 2.83 1.13 0.72
CA ARG A 83 2.16 1.95 1.73
C ARG A 83 1.16 1.05 2.45
N ILE A 84 1.51 0.62 3.65
CA ILE A 84 0.71 -0.32 4.46
C ILE A 84 0.33 0.26 5.83
N ASP A 85 0.69 1.51 6.09
CA ASP A 85 0.32 2.27 7.29
C ASP A 85 -0.65 3.39 6.89
N TYR A 86 -1.75 3.51 7.63
CA TYR A 86 -2.87 4.36 7.24
C TYR A 86 -3.43 5.15 8.43
N PHE A 87 -3.76 6.40 8.17
CA PHE A 87 -4.78 7.11 8.94
C PHE A 87 -6.11 7.00 8.21
N VAL A 88 -7.02 6.20 8.75
CA VAL A 88 -8.38 6.05 8.25
C VAL A 88 -9.30 6.90 9.11
N VAL A 89 -9.99 7.85 8.49
CA VAL A 89 -10.87 8.81 9.18
C VAL A 89 -12.32 8.64 8.74
N SER A 90 -13.27 8.97 9.61
CA SER A 90 -14.66 9.06 9.20
C SER A 90 -14.85 10.14 8.13
N GLU A 91 -15.70 9.87 7.13
CA GLU A 91 -15.93 10.78 6.02
C GLU A 91 -16.34 12.18 6.47
N GLY A 92 -17.17 12.30 7.52
CA GLY A 92 -17.60 13.59 8.08
C GLY A 92 -16.49 14.43 8.72
N LEU A 93 -15.28 13.88 8.88
CA LEU A 93 -14.10 14.57 9.41
C LEU A 93 -13.05 14.87 8.34
N LYS A 94 -13.25 14.44 7.08
CA LYS A 94 -12.22 14.56 6.03
C LYS A 94 -11.81 16.01 5.74
N ASP A 95 -12.75 16.95 5.81
CA ASP A 95 -12.49 18.37 5.58
C ASP A 95 -11.76 19.06 6.74
N ARG A 96 -11.56 18.36 7.86
CA ARG A 96 -10.77 18.82 9.02
C ARG A 96 -9.34 18.30 9.02
N ILE A 97 -8.96 17.47 8.05
CA ILE A 97 -7.59 16.99 7.94
C ILE A 97 -6.71 18.18 7.51
N VAL A 98 -5.77 18.57 8.37
CA VAL A 98 -4.82 19.66 8.07
C VAL A 98 -3.62 19.17 7.27
N SER A 99 -3.09 17.99 7.62
CA SER A 99 -1.97 17.34 6.94
C SER A 99 -1.99 15.84 7.20
N CYS A 100 -1.34 15.08 6.33
CA CYS A 100 -1.12 13.64 6.49
C CYS A 100 0.12 13.29 5.68
N GLU A 101 1.27 13.20 6.34
CA GLU A 101 2.56 13.14 5.67
C GLU A 101 3.30 11.84 5.97
N MET A 102 4.24 11.53 5.08
CA MET A 102 5.15 10.41 5.21
C MET A 102 6.57 10.96 5.34
N HIS A 103 7.25 10.60 6.43
CA HIS A 103 8.58 11.10 6.73
C HIS A 103 9.69 10.07 6.49
N GLY A 104 9.32 8.88 6.01
CA GLY A 104 10.28 7.82 5.69
C GLY A 104 10.94 8.09 4.34
N HIS A 105 12.27 8.06 4.31
CA HIS A 105 13.04 8.05 3.07
C HIS A 105 13.61 6.65 2.86
N GLY A 106 13.43 6.09 1.66
CA GLY A 106 14.01 4.79 1.31
C GLY A 106 15.54 4.84 1.35
N ILE A 107 16.17 3.85 1.98
CA ILE A 107 17.63 3.68 2.17
C ILE A 107 18.43 3.50 0.87
N GLU A 108 17.83 3.73 -0.29
CA GLU A 108 18.41 3.37 -1.61
C GLU A 108 19.03 4.54 -2.36
N LEU A 109 19.05 5.74 -1.76
CA LEU A 109 19.51 6.96 -2.43
C LEU A 109 20.97 7.34 -2.12
N GLU A 110 21.69 6.57 -1.30
CA GLU A 110 23.09 6.86 -0.92
C GLU A 110 24.09 5.71 -1.19
N GLY A 111 23.71 4.69 -1.97
CA GLY A 111 24.53 3.48 -2.20
C GLY A 111 24.89 3.22 -3.64
#